data_AF-A0A8B7P2H5-F1
#
_entry.id   AF-A0A8B7P2H5-F1
#
_cell.length_a   1.000
_cell.length_b   1.000
_cell.length_c   1.000
_cell.angle_alpha   90.00
_cell.angle_beta   90.00
_cell.angle_gamma   90.00
#
_symmetry.space_group_name_H-M   'P 1'
#
loop_
_entity.id
_entity.type
_entity.pdbx_description
1 polymer ?
#
loop_
_entity_poly.entity_id
_entity_poly.type
_entity_poly.pdbx_seq_one_letter_code
_entity_poly.pdbx_strand_id
1 'polypeptide(L)'
;MYEGTSFRGEEFRGDEDAAQLGDLDLAVSSIIVTGQAAWTFYTGLDYTGASVCVYADHTSTDGSIDLDYARFENLSELGLPDNSIRSVARGCFSERVVGAAPRSHSGGERVQDAGN
;
A
#
# COMPACT_ATOMS: atom_id res chain seq x y z
N MET A 1 5.39 0.25 7.34
CA MET A 1 6.42 -0.72 6.91
C MET A 1 7.15 -1.20 8.15
N TYR A 2 7.51 -2.47 8.20
CA TYR A 2 8.06 -3.10 9.40
C TYR A 2 9.34 -3.87 9.09
N GLU A 3 10.28 -3.83 10.04
CA GLU A 3 11.56 -4.53 9.99
C GLU A 3 11.40 -6.05 9.89
N GLY A 4 10.45 -6.62 10.62
CA GLY A 4 10.21 -8.06 10.69
C GLY A 4 9.04 -8.52 9.82
N THR A 5 8.98 -9.83 9.57
CA THR A 5 7.80 -10.47 8.97
C THR A 5 6.60 -10.41 9.90
N SER A 6 5.40 -10.51 9.31
CA SER A 6 4.13 -10.44 10.04
C SER A 6 4.03 -9.22 10.98
N PHE A 7 4.50 -8.06 10.52
CA PHE A 7 4.35 -6.74 11.15
C PHE A 7 5.04 -6.60 12.51
N ARG A 8 6.29 -7.06 12.61
CA ARG A 8 7.09 -7.04 13.85
C ARG A 8 8.30 -6.12 13.74
N GLY A 9 8.90 -5.80 14.88
CA GLY A 9 10.13 -5.00 14.95
C GLY A 9 9.88 -3.51 14.80
N GLU A 10 10.92 -2.78 14.38
CA GLU A 10 10.84 -1.33 14.15
C GLU A 10 9.85 -0.98 13.02
N GLU A 11 9.18 0.16 13.14
CA GLU A 11 8.13 0.62 12.21
C GLU A 11 8.51 1.96 11.56
N PHE A 12 8.36 2.03 10.23
CA PHE A 12 8.21 3.29 9.51
C PHE A 12 6.73 3.48 9.18
N ARG A 13 6.12 4.54 9.72
CA ARG A 13 4.75 4.99 9.42
C ARG A 13 4.83 6.39 8.80
N GLY A 14 4.16 6.57 7.66
CA GLY A 14 4.06 7.87 6.99
C GLY A 14 2.98 7.86 5.91
N ASP A 15 2.60 9.05 5.46
CA ASP A 15 1.60 9.32 4.42
C ASP A 15 2.13 10.21 3.28
N GLU A 16 3.43 10.54 3.32
CA GLU A 16 4.18 11.27 2.30
C GLU A 16 5.21 10.38 1.59
N ASP A 17 5.71 10.85 0.45
CA ASP A 17 6.80 10.20 -0.27
C ASP A 17 8.08 10.22 0.58
N ALA A 18 8.85 9.12 0.53
CA ALA A 18 10.14 9.03 1.20
C ALA A 18 11.21 8.51 0.22
N ALA A 19 12.15 9.39 -0.15
CA ALA A 19 13.27 9.07 -1.03
C ALA A 19 14.31 8.13 -0.38
N GLN A 20 14.29 8.00 0.95
CA GLN A 20 15.07 7.06 1.74
C GLN A 20 14.29 6.66 3.01
N LEU A 21 14.55 5.47 3.56
CA LEU A 21 13.85 4.96 4.76
C LEU A 21 14.61 5.14 6.09
N GLY A 22 15.77 5.80 6.07
CA GLY A 22 16.59 6.00 7.27
C GLY A 22 17.02 4.65 7.88
N ASP A 23 16.71 4.44 9.15
CA ASP A 23 17.08 3.23 9.89
C ASP A 23 16.43 1.94 9.33
N LEU A 24 15.38 2.07 8.53
CA LEU A 24 14.71 0.95 7.85
C LEU A 24 15.22 0.68 6.42
N ASP A 25 16.25 1.39 5.96
CA ASP A 25 16.88 1.12 4.67
C ASP A 25 17.41 -0.34 4.63
N LEU A 26 17.00 -1.10 3.62
CA LEU A 26 17.34 -2.52 3.47
C LEU A 26 16.97 -3.39 4.69
N ALA A 27 15.94 -3.02 5.43
CA ALA A 27 15.48 -3.77 6.60
C ALA A 27 13.98 -4.11 6.58
N VAL A 28 13.21 -3.58 5.62
CA VAL A 28 11.76 -3.85 5.53
C VAL A 28 11.51 -5.30 5.11
N SER A 29 10.70 -6.02 5.90
CA SER A 29 10.24 -7.38 5.60
C SER A 29 8.73 -7.53 5.48
N SER A 30 7.92 -6.62 6.03
CA SER A 30 6.47 -6.66 5.87
C SER A 30 5.83 -5.27 5.78
N ILE A 31 4.67 -5.19 5.14
CA ILE A 31 4.03 -3.93 4.77
C ILE A 31 2.53 -4.00 5.02
N ILE A 32 2.00 -2.92 5.60
CA ILE A 32 0.57 -2.61 5.60
C ILE A 32 0.40 -1.33 4.78
N VAL A 33 -0.51 -1.36 3.81
CA VAL A 33 -0.99 -0.18 3.08
C VAL A 33 -2.41 0.08 3.53
N THR A 34 -2.75 1.33 3.83
CA THR A 34 -4.11 1.74 4.21
C THR A 34 -4.56 2.94 3.39
N GLY A 35 -5.87 3.04 3.18
CA GLY A 35 -6.49 4.09 2.39
C GLY A 35 -6.52 3.77 0.90
N GLN A 36 -7.08 4.71 0.13
CA GLN A 36 -7.46 4.47 -1.26
C GLN A 36 -6.37 4.77 -2.29
N ALA A 37 -5.30 5.45 -1.88
CA ALA A 37 -4.20 5.76 -2.78
C ALA A 37 -3.33 4.51 -3.00
N ALA A 38 -2.86 4.33 -4.23
CA ALA A 38 -1.75 3.43 -4.48
C ALA A 38 -0.46 3.93 -3.82
N TRP A 39 0.44 2.99 -3.57
CA TRP A 39 1.80 3.24 -3.13
C TRP A 39 2.78 2.42 -3.97
N THR A 40 3.84 3.05 -4.47
CA THR A 40 4.92 2.37 -5.18
C THR A 40 6.13 2.24 -4.28
N PHE A 41 6.58 1.00 -4.08
CA PHE A 41 7.79 0.67 -3.32
C PHE A 41 8.93 0.38 -4.27
N TYR A 42 10.11 0.90 -3.96
CA TYR A 42 11.29 0.85 -4.82
C TYR A 42 12.47 0.19 -4.10
N THR A 43 13.25 -0.58 -4.84
CA THR A 43 14.47 -1.22 -4.32
C THR A 43 15.69 -0.29 -4.32
N GLY A 44 15.59 0.88 -4.95
CA GLY A 44 16.63 1.91 -4.98
C GLY A 44 16.23 3.13 -4.15
N LEU A 45 17.22 3.96 -3.82
CA LEU A 45 17.00 5.30 -3.28
C LEU A 45 16.41 6.21 -4.36
N ASP A 46 15.80 7.31 -3.94
CA ASP A 46 15.28 8.35 -4.84
C ASP A 46 14.35 7.80 -5.94
N TYR A 47 13.53 6.80 -5.58
CA TYR A 47 12.52 6.20 -6.46
C TYR A 47 13.10 5.47 -7.69
N THR A 48 14.27 4.85 -7.52
CA THR A 48 14.97 4.10 -8.58
C THR A 48 14.92 2.59 -8.38
N GLY A 49 15.39 1.82 -9.36
CA GLY A 49 15.50 0.36 -9.27
C GLY A 49 14.22 -0.39 -9.61
N ALA A 50 14.13 -1.64 -9.17
CA ALA A 50 12.91 -2.43 -9.33
C ALA A 50 11.81 -1.84 -8.45
N SER A 51 10.56 -1.90 -8.91
CA SER A 51 9.45 -1.30 -8.20
C SER A 51 8.18 -2.14 -8.27
N VAL A 52 7.32 -1.99 -7.27
CA VAL A 52 5.99 -2.59 -7.22
C VAL A 52 4.99 -1.54 -6.74
N CYS A 53 3.91 -1.39 -7.49
CA CYS A 53 2.76 -0.57 -7.11
C CYS A 53 1.75 -1.45 -6.37
N VAL A 54 1.24 -0.94 -5.26
CA VAL A 54 0.33 -1.64 -4.35
C VAL A 54 -0.91 -0.80 -4.14
N TYR A 55 -2.07 -1.39 -4.36
CA TYR A 55 -3.36 -0.86 -3.92
C TYR A 55 -3.87 -1.62 -2.70
N ALA A 56 -4.61 -0.93 -1.84
CA ALA A 56 -5.47 -1.60 -0.87
C ALA A 56 -6.55 -2.40 -1.60
N ASP A 57 -6.62 -3.70 -1.34
CA ASP A 57 -7.52 -4.65 -2.00
C ASP A 57 -8.50 -5.35 -1.05
N HIS A 58 -8.39 -5.07 0.26
CA HIS A 58 -9.36 -5.45 1.26
C HIS A 58 -10.08 -4.21 1.81
N THR A 59 -11.38 -4.35 2.06
CA THR A 59 -12.19 -3.34 2.76
C THR A 59 -12.78 -3.97 4.01
N SER A 60 -12.62 -3.30 5.15
CA SER A 60 -13.34 -3.61 6.39
C SER A 60 -14.35 -2.52 6.66
N THR A 61 -15.62 -2.89 6.82
CA THR A 61 -16.72 -1.95 7.07
C THR A 61 -17.22 -2.10 8.50
N ASP A 62 -17.28 -0.99 9.24
CA ASP A 62 -17.97 -0.88 10.53
C ASP A 62 -18.99 0.28 10.46
N GLY A 63 -20.27 -0.07 10.34
CA GLY A 63 -21.33 0.89 10.08
C GLY A 63 -21.16 1.62 8.74
N SER A 64 -20.87 2.92 8.80
CA SER A 64 -20.63 3.80 7.65
C SER A 64 -19.15 4.11 7.42
N ILE A 65 -18.25 3.46 8.15
CA ILE A 65 -16.80 3.67 8.03
C ILE A 65 -16.22 2.49 7.27
N ASP A 66 -15.61 2.80 6.12
CA ASP A 66 -14.86 1.85 5.31
C ASP A 66 -13.36 2.07 5.54
N LEU A 67 -12.66 0.99 5.90
CA LEU A 67 -11.20 0.93 5.99
C LEU A 67 -10.68 0.07 4.85
N ASP A 68 -10.11 0.72 3.83
CA ASP A 68 -9.36 0.05 2.78
C ASP A 68 -7.94 -0.24 3.25
N TYR A 69 -7.48 -1.49 3.09
CA TYR A 69 -6.13 -1.90 3.42
C TYR A 69 -5.61 -3.03 2.53
N ALA A 70 -4.29 -3.21 2.50
CA ALA A 70 -3.60 -4.41 2.05
C ALA A 70 -2.52 -4.78 3.08
N ARG A 71 -2.27 -6.08 3.22
CA ARG A 71 -1.32 -6.64 4.19
C ARG A 71 -0.44 -7.65 3.48
N PHE A 72 0.87 -7.45 3.55
CA PHE A 72 1.87 -8.37 3.03
C PHE A 72 2.77 -8.76 4.19
N GLU A 73 2.64 -10.01 4.65
CA GLU A 73 3.40 -10.52 5.80
C GLU A 73 4.87 -10.79 5.45
N ASN A 74 5.16 -10.95 4.15
CA ASN A 74 6.51 -11.05 3.60
C ASN A 74 6.64 -10.34 2.24
N LEU A 75 7.80 -9.72 1.96
CA LEU A 75 8.04 -9.03 0.68
C LEU A 75 7.99 -9.93 -0.56
N SER A 76 8.19 -11.24 -0.43
CA SER A 76 8.07 -12.17 -1.56
C SER A 76 6.65 -12.24 -2.13
N GLU A 77 5.62 -11.90 -1.35
CA GLU A 77 4.23 -11.75 -1.83
C GLU A 77 4.13 -10.64 -2.89
N LEU A 78 4.97 -9.62 -2.78
CA LEU A 78 5.10 -8.54 -3.76
C LEU A 78 6.05 -8.90 -4.91
N GLY A 79 6.70 -10.07 -4.89
CA GLY A 79 7.75 -10.46 -5.82
C GLY A 79 9.04 -9.66 -5.67
N LEU A 80 9.24 -9.04 -4.51
CA LEU A 80 10.48 -8.38 -4.14
C LEU A 80 11.33 -9.30 -3.26
N PRO A 81 12.67 -9.22 -3.32
CA PRO A 81 13.51 -9.84 -2.30
C PRO A 81 13.20 -9.26 -0.92
N ASP A 82 13.39 -10.05 0.12
CA ASP A 82 13.35 -9.54 1.48
C ASP A 82 14.42 -8.46 1.69
N ASN A 83 14.18 -7.51 2.60
CA ASN A 83 15.15 -6.46 2.94
C ASN A 83 15.61 -5.62 1.74
N SER A 84 14.75 -5.41 0.75
CA SER A 84 15.13 -4.75 -0.51
C SER A 84 14.56 -3.35 -0.72
N ILE A 85 13.54 -2.94 0.04
CA ILE A 85 12.89 -1.64 -0.15
C ILE A 85 13.76 -0.53 0.45
N ARG A 86 13.89 0.57 -0.30
CA ARG A 86 14.74 1.71 0.06
C ARG A 86 14.07 3.07 -0.12
N SER A 87 13.03 3.15 -0.94
CA SER A 87 12.22 4.36 -1.07
C SER A 87 10.77 4.01 -1.42
N VAL A 88 9.86 4.96 -1.19
CA VAL A 88 8.41 4.78 -1.38
C VAL A 88 7.77 6.08 -1.85
N ALA A 89 6.87 6.00 -2.83
CA ALA A 89 6.13 7.15 -3.33
C ALA A 89 4.64 6.84 -3.45
N ARG A 90 3.81 7.84 -3.18
CA ARG A 90 2.36 7.79 -3.32
C ARG A 90 1.98 7.86 -4.79
N GLY A 91 1.14 6.93 -5.22
CA GLY A 91 0.77 6.74 -6.61
C GLY A 91 1.30 5.43 -7.18
N CYS A 92 0.91 5.13 -8.42
CA CYS A 92 1.25 3.90 -9.11
C CYS A 92 2.21 4.21 -10.27
N PHE A 93 3.49 3.90 -10.09
CA PHE A 93 4.56 4.23 -11.04
C PHE A 93 5.35 2.99 -11.50
N SER A 94 4.84 1.79 -11.23
CA SER A 94 5.43 0.52 -11.66
C SER A 94 4.50 -0.18 -12.65
N GLU A 95 5.08 -0.90 -13.60
CA GLU A 95 4.33 -1.86 -14.44
C GLU A 95 3.84 -3.07 -13.61
N ARG A 96 4.54 -3.40 -12.52
CA ARG A 96 4.12 -4.45 -11.60
C ARG A 96 3.14 -3.88 -10.59
N VAL A 97 1.89 -4.30 -10.69
CA VAL A 97 0.80 -3.87 -9.82
C VAL A 97 0.27 -5.05 -9.00
N VAL A 98 0.09 -4.84 -7.71
CA VAL A 98 -0.50 -5.79 -6.75
C VAL A 98 -1.75 -5.16 -6.12
N GLY A 99 -2.77 -5.97 -5.91
CA GLY A 99 -4.10 -5.52 -5.49
C GLY A 99 -4.90 -4.95 -6.66
N ALA A 100 -6.08 -4.41 -6.34
CA ALA A 100 -6.94 -3.73 -7.29
C ALA A 100 -7.21 -2.32 -6.78
N ALA A 101 -7.23 -1.33 -7.68
CA ALA A 101 -7.63 0.02 -7.31
C ALA A 101 -9.00 -0.03 -6.62
N PRO A 102 -9.18 0.67 -5.48
CA PRO A 102 -10.47 0.74 -4.82
C PRO A 102 -11.51 1.15 -5.84
N ARG A 103 -12.66 0.46 -5.86
CA ARG A 103 -13.77 0.96 -6.65
C ARG A 103 -14.10 2.31 -6.08
N SER A 104 -14.10 3.36 -6.91
CA SER A 104 -14.56 4.67 -6.50
C SER A 104 -15.86 4.47 -5.72
N HIS A 105 -15.88 4.82 -4.43
CA HIS A 105 -17.12 4.96 -3.70
C HIS A 105 -17.84 6.13 -4.37
N SER A 106 -18.59 5.84 -5.43
CA SER A 106 -19.57 6.75 -5.99
C SER A 106 -20.53 7.05 -4.85
N GLY A 107 -20.34 8.23 -4.23
CA GLY A 107 -21.32 8.84 -3.36
C GLY A 107 -22.70 8.71 -4.03
N GLY A 108 -23.65 8.18 -3.29
CA GLY A 108 -24.85 7.60 -3.86
C GLY A 108 -25.68 8.56 -4.70
N GLU A 109 -26.33 8.00 -5.70
CA GLU A 109 -27.68 8.38 -6.06
C GLU A 109 -28.47 7.07 -6.26
N ARG A 110 -29.12 6.60 -5.19
CA ARG A 110 -30.27 5.71 -5.38
C ARG A 110 -31.35 6.59 -6.00
N VAL A 111 -31.55 6.49 -7.30
CA VAL A 111 -32.82 6.86 -7.91
C VAL A 111 -33.85 5.86 -7.39
N GLN A 112 -34.43 6.16 -6.23
CA GLN A 112 -35.75 5.69 -5.86
C GLN A 112 -36.72 6.73 -6.40
N ASP A 113 -37.23 6.53 -7.61
CA ASP A 113 -38.52 7.09 -7.97
C ASP A 113 -39.53 5.96 -8.01
N ALA A 114 -40.31 5.92 -6.93
CA ALA A 114 -41.54 5.19 -6.83
C ALA A 114 -42.69 6.14 -7.22
N GLY A 115 -43.46 5.74 -8.24
CA GLY A 115 -44.90 6.00 -8.34
C GLY A 115 -45.37 7.38 -8.83
N ASN A 116 -46.06 7.37 -9.98
CA ASN A 116 -47.52 7.48 -10.04
C ASN A 116 -48.06 6.86 -11.34
#